data_AF-A0A5S5C064-F1
#
_entry.id   AF-A0A5S5C064-F1
#
_cell.length_a   1.000
_cell.length_b   1.000
_cell.length_c   1.000
_cell.angle_alpha   90.00
_cell.angle_beta   90.00
_cell.angle_gamma   90.00
#
_symmetry.space_group_name_H-M   'P 1'
#
loop_
_entity.id
_entity.type
_entity.pdbx_description
1 polymer ?
#
loop_
_entity_poly.entity_id
_entity_poly.type
_entity_poly.pdbx_seq_one_letter_code
_entity_poly.pdbx_strand_id
1 'polypeptide(L)'
;MTDIYDAQETLSDLRWQYWQQEVVFSWRWWLLLTASLVMIGVWLKLARKNEKPLLLLYALITLLIAVTLDVVGAELLLWDYPYMVLPWGARLFSADLGLGIILSLLYQYFRSWSGFAAASTCAAAVFAFVLEPLLIWLNIYNAYAWEHYYSFPCYIALACGLKAFTDYAARRGGNQLAGRG
;
A
#
# COMPACT_ATOMS: atom_id res chain seq x y z
N MET A 1 13.34 -24.74 19.48
CA MET A 1 13.93 -23.87 18.43
C MET A 1 13.91 -24.57 17.09
N THR A 2 14.21 -25.88 17.03
CA THR A 2 13.95 -26.76 15.87
C THR A 2 12.48 -26.72 15.42
N ASP A 3 11.51 -26.85 16.33
CA ASP A 3 10.09 -26.96 15.95
C ASP A 3 9.54 -25.74 15.17
N ILE A 4 9.98 -24.52 15.50
CA ILE A 4 9.58 -23.30 14.77
C ILE A 4 10.27 -23.23 13.41
N TYR A 5 11.53 -23.67 13.33
CA TYR A 5 12.27 -23.73 12.09
C TYR A 5 11.64 -24.75 11.13
N ASP A 6 11.32 -25.96 11.60
CA ASP A 6 10.72 -27.03 10.80
C ASP A 6 9.32 -26.62 10.30
N ALA A 7 8.54 -25.93 11.14
CA ALA A 7 7.25 -25.36 10.74
C ALA A 7 7.40 -24.28 9.66
N GLN A 8 8.40 -23.40 9.80
CA GLN A 8 8.69 -22.36 8.82
C GLN A 8 9.19 -22.93 7.49
N GLU A 9 10.03 -23.97 7.52
CA GLU A 9 10.49 -24.68 6.34
C GLU A 9 9.30 -25.31 5.59
N THR A 10 8.47 -26.05 6.32
CA THR A 10 7.23 -26.66 5.77
C THR A 10 6.32 -25.60 5.15
N LEU A 11 6.12 -24.46 5.83
CA LEU A 11 5.30 -23.36 5.31
C LEU A 11 5.89 -22.74 4.04
N SER A 12 7.21 -22.56 4.00
CA SER A 12 7.90 -22.00 2.84
C SER A 12 7.73 -22.90 1.61
N ASP A 13 7.87 -24.21 1.78
CA ASP A 13 7.68 -25.19 0.70
C ASP A 13 6.23 -25.23 0.21
N LEU A 14 5.26 -25.22 1.13
CA LEU A 14 3.85 -25.18 0.78
C LEU A 14 3.49 -23.90 0.02
N ARG A 15 4.00 -22.74 0.44
CA ARG A 15 3.79 -21.46 -0.25
C ARG A 15 4.37 -21.48 -1.66
N TRP A 16 5.57 -22.01 -1.83
CA TRP A 16 6.21 -22.14 -3.14
C TRP A 16 5.40 -23.03 -4.08
N GLN A 17 5.04 -24.24 -3.62
CA GLN A 17 4.27 -25.19 -4.42
C GLN A 17 2.91 -24.61 -4.83
N TYR A 18 2.19 -24.04 -3.86
CA TYR A 18 0.90 -23.38 -4.13
C TYR A 18 1.05 -22.22 -5.11
N TRP A 19 2.09 -21.38 -4.96
CA TRP A 19 2.30 -20.27 -5.86
C TRP A 19 2.55 -20.74 -7.30
N GLN A 20 3.36 -21.78 -7.48
CA GLN A 20 3.67 -22.33 -8.81
C GLN A 20 2.46 -23.00 -9.48
N GLN A 21 1.62 -23.69 -8.69
CA GLN A 21 0.52 -24.50 -9.21
C GLN A 21 -0.76 -23.67 -9.41
N GLU A 22 -1.05 -22.74 -8.51
CA GLU A 22 -2.36 -22.08 -8.42
C GLU A 22 -2.31 -20.57 -8.66
N VAL A 23 -1.16 -19.92 -8.41
CA VAL A 23 -1.06 -18.46 -8.43
C VAL A 23 -0.43 -17.95 -9.72
N VAL A 24 0.83 -18.30 -10.01
CA VAL A 24 1.54 -17.76 -11.18
C VAL A 24 0.79 -18.10 -12.46
N PHE A 25 0.69 -17.13 -13.36
CA PHE A 25 -0.08 -17.22 -14.62
C PHE A 25 -1.60 -17.45 -14.48
N SER A 26 -2.15 -17.53 -13.26
CA SER A 26 -3.60 -17.43 -13.07
C SER A 26 -4.11 -16.06 -13.50
N TRP A 27 -5.41 -15.96 -13.79
CA TRP A 27 -6.03 -14.69 -14.16
C TRP A 27 -5.93 -13.65 -13.03
N ARG A 28 -5.91 -14.07 -11.77
CA ARG A 28 -5.74 -13.19 -10.59
C ARG A 28 -4.33 -12.62 -10.53
N TRP A 29 -3.33 -13.44 -10.81
CA TRP A 29 -1.93 -12.99 -10.89
C TRP A 29 -1.74 -11.98 -12.02
N TRP A 30 -2.32 -12.25 -13.21
CA TRP A 30 -2.31 -11.27 -14.30
C TRP A 30 -3.07 -9.99 -13.94
N LEU A 31 -4.20 -10.07 -13.23
CA LEU A 31 -4.92 -8.90 -12.74
C LEU A 31 -4.05 -8.05 -11.81
N LEU A 32 -3.38 -8.66 -10.84
CA LEU A 32 -2.51 -7.96 -9.89
C LEU A 32 -1.29 -7.33 -10.58
N LEU A 33 -0.64 -8.08 -11.47
CA LEU A 33 0.50 -7.59 -12.24
C LEU A 33 0.10 -6.42 -13.16
N THR A 34 -0.98 -6.58 -13.93
CA THR A 34 -1.45 -5.54 -14.84
C THR A 34 -1.91 -4.29 -14.08
N ALA A 35 -2.65 -4.44 -12.97
CA ALA A 35 -3.02 -3.33 -12.12
C ALA A 35 -1.78 -2.56 -11.61
N SER A 36 -0.75 -3.28 -11.17
CA SER A 36 0.51 -2.67 -10.71
C SER A 36 1.18 -1.84 -11.80
N LEU A 37 1.30 -2.41 -13.01
CA LEU A 37 1.91 -1.74 -14.16
C LEU A 37 1.10 -0.51 -14.60
N VAL A 38 -0.24 -0.63 -14.60
CA VAL A 38 -1.14 0.49 -14.92
C VAL A 38 -0.95 1.63 -13.92
N MET A 39 -0.91 1.32 -12.61
CA MET A 39 -0.71 2.33 -11.58
C MET A 39 0.64 3.05 -11.74
N ILE A 40 1.73 2.32 -12.01
CA ILE A 40 3.03 2.92 -12.31
C ILE A 40 2.94 3.83 -13.54
N GLY A 41 2.28 3.39 -14.62
CA GLY A 41 2.07 4.19 -15.83
C GLY A 41 1.29 5.48 -15.56
N VAL A 42 0.21 5.40 -14.76
CA VAL A 42 -0.57 6.56 -14.31
C VAL A 42 0.32 7.52 -13.54
N TRP A 43 1.12 7.03 -12.59
CA TRP A 43 2.01 7.87 -11.80
C TRP A 43 3.06 8.56 -12.67
N LEU A 44 3.72 7.84 -13.58
CA LEU A 44 4.72 8.41 -14.49
C LEU A 44 4.16 9.53 -15.38
N LYS A 45 2.89 9.43 -15.76
CA LYS A 45 2.19 10.43 -16.58
C LYS A 45 1.73 11.65 -15.77
N LEU A 46 1.26 11.45 -14.53
CA LEU A 46 0.64 12.51 -13.72
C LEU A 46 1.60 13.21 -12.74
N ALA A 47 2.71 12.57 -12.36
CA ALA A 47 3.69 13.13 -11.44
C ALA A 47 4.50 14.28 -12.09
N ARG A 48 4.39 15.47 -11.52
CA ARG A 48 5.05 16.71 -12.00
C ARG A 48 6.56 16.62 -11.82
N LYS A 49 7.30 16.87 -12.90
CA LYS A 49 8.77 16.72 -12.97
C LYS A 49 9.53 17.40 -11.82
N ASN A 50 9.11 18.60 -11.42
CA ASN A 50 9.81 19.39 -10.39
C ASN A 50 9.63 18.83 -8.96
N GLU A 51 8.60 18.01 -8.73
CA GLU A 51 8.26 17.49 -7.39
C GLU A 51 8.48 15.97 -7.30
N LYS A 52 8.96 15.33 -8.39
CA LYS A 52 9.13 13.87 -8.47
C LYS A 52 9.89 13.26 -7.29
N PRO A 53 11.02 13.82 -6.80
CA PRO A 53 11.72 13.23 -5.67
C PRO A 53 10.85 13.19 -4.40
N LEU A 54 10.11 14.26 -4.12
CA LEU A 54 9.23 14.35 -2.95
C LEU A 54 8.04 13.40 -3.08
N LEU A 55 7.42 13.34 -4.26
CA LEU A 55 6.29 12.46 -4.54
C LEU A 55 6.70 10.98 -4.50
N LEU A 56 7.90 10.66 -5.00
CA LEU A 56 8.45 9.31 -4.91
C LEU A 56 8.70 8.93 -3.45
N LEU A 57 9.30 9.82 -2.65
CA LEU A 57 9.48 9.59 -1.22
C LEU A 57 8.14 9.37 -0.51
N TYR A 58 7.13 10.19 -0.83
CA TYR A 58 5.78 10.05 -0.29
C TYR A 58 5.16 8.69 -0.63
N ALA A 59 5.23 8.28 -1.89
CA ALA A 59 4.73 6.98 -2.34
C ALA A 59 5.48 5.81 -1.67
N LEU A 60 6.81 5.89 -1.55
CA LEU A 60 7.64 4.85 -0.94
C LEU A 60 7.42 4.72 0.57
N ILE A 61 7.27 5.83 1.30
CA ILE A 61 6.94 5.77 2.74
C ILE A 61 5.55 5.17 2.93
N THR A 62 4.58 5.55 2.10
CA THR A 62 3.23 4.95 2.14
C THR A 62 3.31 3.44 1.89
N LEU A 63 3.99 3.03 0.82
CA LEU A 63 4.21 1.62 0.48
C LEU A 63 4.87 0.84 1.62
N LEU A 64 5.92 1.41 2.23
CA LEU A 64 6.63 0.78 3.35
C LEU A 64 5.71 0.54 4.55
N ILE A 65 4.92 1.56 4.92
CA ILE A 65 3.98 1.44 6.04
C ILE A 65 2.90 0.40 5.73
N ALA A 66 2.31 0.45 4.53
CA ALA A 66 1.26 -0.48 4.12
C ALA A 66 1.74 -1.93 4.09
N VAL A 67 2.88 -2.21 3.44
CA VAL A 67 3.50 -3.55 3.43
C VAL A 67 3.81 -4.03 4.84
N THR A 68 4.29 -3.15 5.72
CA THR A 68 4.57 -3.51 7.13
C THR A 68 3.30 -3.88 7.88
N LEU A 69 2.22 -3.12 7.71
CA LEU A 69 0.91 -3.42 8.30
C LEU A 69 0.35 -4.74 7.78
N ASP A 70 0.50 -5.02 6.49
CA ASP A 70 0.10 -6.30 5.89
C ASP A 70 0.92 -7.48 6.41
N VAL A 71 2.22 -7.26 6.64
CA VAL A 71 3.06 -8.27 7.29
C VAL A 71 2.53 -8.51 8.70
N VAL A 72 2.39 -7.49 9.53
CA VAL A 72 1.88 -7.67 10.90
C VAL A 72 0.47 -8.28 10.90
N GLY A 73 -0.41 -7.82 10.01
CA GLY A 73 -1.80 -8.26 9.90
C GLY A 73 -1.93 -9.76 9.65
N ALA A 74 -1.17 -10.31 8.71
CA ALA A 74 -1.25 -11.74 8.45
C ALA A 74 -0.46 -12.60 9.46
N GLU A 75 0.62 -12.09 10.08
CA GLU A 75 1.25 -12.80 11.20
C GLU A 75 0.30 -12.92 12.40
N LEU A 76 -0.57 -11.92 12.60
CA LEU A 76 -1.62 -11.93 13.61
C LEU A 76 -2.91 -12.63 13.16
N LEU A 77 -2.93 -13.22 11.95
CA LEU A 77 -4.11 -13.87 11.36
C LEU A 77 -5.35 -12.96 11.31
N LEU A 78 -5.16 -11.66 11.12
CA LEU A 78 -6.26 -10.71 10.97
C LEU A 78 -6.85 -10.78 9.56
N TRP A 79 -5.98 -10.90 8.56
CA TRP A 79 -6.29 -11.11 7.16
C TRP A 79 -5.12 -11.79 6.43
N ASP A 80 -5.35 -12.32 5.24
CA ASP A 80 -4.28 -12.87 4.40
C ASP A 80 -4.61 -12.74 2.90
N TYR A 81 -3.60 -12.94 2.06
CA TYR A 81 -3.69 -12.74 0.62
C TYR A 81 -3.24 -14.00 -0.13
N PRO A 82 -4.16 -14.87 -0.55
CA PRO A 82 -3.79 -16.12 -1.22
C PRO A 82 -3.14 -15.90 -2.58
N TYR A 83 -3.36 -14.77 -3.25
CA TYR A 83 -2.77 -14.49 -4.56
C TYR A 83 -1.76 -13.36 -4.45
N MET A 84 -0.47 -13.69 -4.62
CA MET A 84 0.65 -12.74 -4.54
C MET A 84 1.41 -12.69 -5.86
N VAL A 85 1.90 -11.51 -6.24
CA VAL A 85 2.71 -11.35 -7.47
C VAL A 85 4.02 -12.12 -7.36
N LEU A 86 4.65 -12.08 -6.18
CA LEU A 86 5.86 -12.83 -5.86
C LEU A 86 5.54 -13.95 -4.86
N PRO A 87 6.23 -15.09 -4.94
CA PRO A 87 6.03 -16.23 -4.02
C PRO A 87 6.50 -15.94 -2.58
N TRP A 88 7.25 -14.86 -2.37
CA TRP A 88 7.80 -14.45 -1.08
C TRP A 88 7.77 -12.94 -0.93
N GLY A 89 7.67 -12.47 0.31
CA GLY A 89 7.78 -11.05 0.67
C GLY A 89 6.43 -10.38 0.87
N ALA A 90 6.24 -9.22 0.22
CA ALA A 90 5.06 -8.37 0.43
C ALA A 90 3.80 -9.04 -0.11
N ARG A 91 2.81 -9.23 0.78
CA ARG A 91 1.62 -10.04 0.53
C ARG A 91 0.74 -9.45 -0.58
N LEU A 92 0.27 -8.20 -0.43
CA LEU A 92 -0.51 -7.50 -1.45
C LEU A 92 0.20 -6.26 -2.02
N PHE A 93 1.46 -6.45 -2.43
CA PHE A 93 2.31 -5.38 -2.98
C PHE A 93 1.62 -4.52 -4.05
N SER A 94 0.79 -5.13 -4.91
CA SER A 94 0.06 -4.44 -5.96
C SER A 94 -0.90 -3.37 -5.43
N ALA A 95 -1.65 -3.68 -4.37
CA ALA A 95 -2.57 -2.73 -3.76
C ALA A 95 -1.80 -1.66 -2.98
N ASP A 96 -0.77 -2.04 -2.24
CA ASP A 96 0.07 -1.11 -1.47
C ASP A 96 0.78 -0.10 -2.37
N LEU A 97 1.27 -0.55 -3.53
CA LEU A 97 1.83 0.30 -4.57
C LEU A 97 0.80 1.29 -5.11
N GLY A 98 -0.41 0.79 -5.39
CA GLY A 98 -1.55 1.63 -5.81
C GLY A 98 -1.89 2.69 -4.78
N LEU A 99 -1.94 2.33 -3.50
CA LEU A 99 -2.18 3.24 -2.37
C LEU A 99 -1.11 4.34 -2.31
N GLY A 100 0.18 3.97 -2.34
CA GLY A 100 1.28 4.93 -2.36
C GLY A 100 1.21 5.91 -3.53
N ILE A 101 0.89 5.40 -4.72
CA ILE A 101 0.71 6.22 -5.92
C ILE A 101 -0.46 7.19 -5.75
N ILE A 102 -1.63 6.70 -5.33
CA ILE A 102 -2.83 7.53 -5.17
C ILE A 102 -2.59 8.62 -4.12
N LEU A 103 -2.08 8.28 -2.93
CA LEU A 103 -1.85 9.27 -1.88
C LEU A 103 -0.78 10.30 -2.28
N SER A 104 0.27 9.88 -3.01
CA SER A 104 1.26 10.84 -3.54
C SER A 104 0.64 11.83 -4.54
N LEU A 105 -0.29 11.38 -5.39
CA LEU A 105 -0.99 12.25 -6.32
C LEU A 105 -1.97 13.18 -5.60
N LEU A 106 -2.69 12.69 -4.59
CA LEU A 106 -3.53 13.54 -3.73
C LEU A 106 -2.70 14.65 -3.07
N TYR A 107 -1.52 14.31 -2.55
CA TYR A 107 -0.59 15.27 -1.97
C TYR A 107 -0.15 16.34 -2.99
N GLN A 108 0.13 15.93 -4.22
CA GLN A 108 0.50 16.85 -5.31
C GLN A 108 -0.62 17.84 -5.65
N TYR A 109 -1.85 17.35 -5.83
CA TYR A 109 -2.96 18.13 -6.38
C TYR A 109 -3.73 18.93 -5.31
N PHE A 110 -3.78 18.46 -4.05
CA PHE A 110 -4.49 19.12 -2.96
C PHE A 110 -3.53 19.75 -1.95
N ARG A 111 -3.15 21.00 -2.21
CA ARG A 111 -2.19 21.76 -1.36
C ARG A 111 -2.75 22.14 0.01
N SER A 112 -4.04 22.49 0.07
CA SER A 112 -4.69 22.89 1.32
C SER A 112 -5.00 21.67 2.18
N TRP A 113 -4.92 21.84 3.50
CA TRP A 113 -5.20 20.77 4.45
C TRP A 113 -6.64 20.26 4.38
N SER A 114 -7.62 21.16 4.27
CA SER A 114 -9.03 20.79 4.14
C SER A 114 -9.32 20.04 2.85
N GLY A 115 -8.78 20.51 1.71
CA GLY A 115 -8.95 19.85 0.41
C GLY A 115 -8.30 18.47 0.40
N PHE A 116 -7.09 18.35 0.95
CA PHE A 116 -6.40 17.07 1.04
C PHE A 116 -7.13 16.07 1.95
N ALA A 117 -7.59 16.51 3.13
CA ALA A 117 -8.33 15.65 4.05
C ALA A 117 -9.63 15.15 3.43
N ALA A 118 -10.38 16.01 2.75
CA ALA A 118 -11.59 15.63 2.04
C ALA A 118 -11.29 14.61 0.92
N ALA A 119 -10.30 14.89 0.07
CA ALA A 119 -9.93 13.98 -1.02
C ALA A 119 -9.41 12.63 -0.51
N SER A 120 -8.63 12.63 0.56
CA SER A 120 -8.12 11.41 1.21
C SER A 120 -9.24 10.61 1.87
N THR A 121 -10.24 11.28 2.45
CA THR A 121 -11.43 10.63 3.00
C THR A 121 -12.24 9.95 1.90
N CYS A 122 -12.43 10.62 0.75
CA CYS A 122 -13.08 10.01 -0.41
C CYS A 122 -12.28 8.80 -0.93
N ALA A 123 -10.96 8.91 -1.04
CA ALA A 123 -10.10 7.79 -1.45
C ALA A 123 -10.17 6.62 -0.47
N ALA A 124 -10.11 6.89 0.84
CA ALA A 124 -10.27 5.88 1.89
C ALA A 124 -11.61 5.16 1.79
N ALA A 125 -12.69 5.87 1.48
CA ALA A 125 -14.01 5.25 1.28
C ALA A 125 -14.02 4.31 0.07
N VAL A 126 -13.38 4.71 -1.04
CA VAL A 126 -13.23 3.84 -2.22
C VAL A 126 -12.39 2.61 -1.90
N PHE A 127 -11.30 2.75 -1.15
CA PHE A 127 -10.48 1.60 -0.75
C PHE A 127 -11.25 0.63 0.15
N ALA A 128 -11.79 1.12 1.26
CA ALA A 128 -12.41 0.28 2.28
C ALA A 128 -13.78 -0.30 1.86
N PHE A 129 -14.58 0.44 1.09
CA PHE A 129 -15.97 0.05 0.80
C PHE A 129 -16.21 -0.40 -0.64
N VAL A 130 -15.23 -0.26 -1.53
CA VAL A 130 -15.34 -0.72 -2.92
C VAL A 130 -14.24 -1.72 -3.25
N LEU A 131 -12.98 -1.33 -3.08
CA LEU A 131 -11.86 -2.16 -3.52
C LEU A 131 -11.62 -3.36 -2.60
N GLU A 132 -11.62 -3.19 -1.28
CA GLU A 132 -11.50 -4.31 -0.35
C GLU A 132 -12.61 -5.35 -0.53
N PRO A 133 -13.93 -5.00 -0.50
CA PRO A 133 -15.00 -5.96 -0.78
C PRO A 133 -14.87 -6.62 -2.15
N LEU A 134 -14.44 -5.89 -3.18
CA LEU A 134 -14.16 -6.46 -4.50
C LEU A 134 -13.04 -7.50 -4.43
N LEU A 135 -11.96 -7.25 -3.70
CA LEU A 135 -10.87 -8.20 -3.52
C LEU A 135 -11.30 -9.44 -2.74
N ILE A 136 -12.20 -9.30 -1.75
CA ILE A 136 -12.83 -10.44 -1.07
C ILE A 136 -13.63 -11.27 -2.07
N TRP A 137 -14.48 -10.62 -2.85
CA TRP A 137 -15.31 -11.29 -3.87
C TRP A 137 -14.45 -12.04 -4.91
N LEU A 138 -13.32 -11.46 -5.30
CA LEU A 138 -12.36 -12.10 -6.21
C LEU A 138 -11.53 -13.21 -5.53
N ASN A 139 -11.67 -13.42 -4.22
CA ASN A 139 -10.85 -14.31 -3.38
C ASN A 139 -9.34 -13.94 -3.41
N ILE A 140 -9.03 -12.66 -3.55
CA ILE A 140 -7.65 -12.14 -3.48
C ILE A 140 -7.32 -11.68 -2.06
N TYR A 141 -8.33 -11.31 -1.28
CA TYR A 141 -8.21 -10.88 0.11
C TYR A 141 -9.12 -11.74 0.99
N ASN A 142 -8.54 -12.38 2.01
CA ASN A 142 -9.26 -13.17 3.00
C ASN A 142 -9.24 -12.42 4.33
N ALA A 143 -10.39 -11.86 4.71
CA ALA A 143 -10.58 -11.28 6.04
C ALA A 143 -10.91 -12.38 7.05
N TYR A 144 -10.10 -12.53 8.10
CA TYR A 144 -10.34 -13.51 9.16
C TYR A 144 -10.98 -12.87 10.39
N ALA A 145 -10.32 -11.86 10.97
CA ALA A 145 -10.77 -11.11 12.14
C ALA A 145 -10.80 -9.59 11.91
N TRP A 146 -10.47 -9.15 10.69
CA TRP A 146 -10.46 -7.75 10.31
C TRP A 146 -11.64 -7.40 9.41
N GLU A 147 -12.45 -6.48 9.88
CA GLU A 147 -13.56 -5.96 9.10
C GLU A 147 -13.11 -4.73 8.30
N HIS A 148 -13.54 -4.64 7.05
CA HIS A 148 -13.19 -3.57 6.10
C HIS A 148 -13.49 -2.15 6.62
N TYR A 149 -14.48 -1.98 7.51
CA TYR A 149 -14.75 -0.68 8.12
C TYR A 149 -13.66 -0.20 9.10
N TYR A 150 -12.79 -1.09 9.60
CA TYR A 150 -11.59 -0.71 10.36
C TYR A 150 -10.52 -0.08 9.47
N SER A 151 -10.43 -0.48 8.19
CA SER A 151 -9.46 0.07 7.24
C SER A 151 -9.75 1.54 6.92
N PHE A 152 -11.01 1.95 6.92
CA PHE A 152 -11.42 3.32 6.59
C PHE A 152 -10.71 4.41 7.43
N PRO A 153 -10.78 4.41 8.77
CA PRO A 153 -10.04 5.38 9.58
C PRO A 153 -8.52 5.21 9.47
N CYS A 154 -8.01 3.99 9.25
CA CYS A 154 -6.59 3.73 9.08
C CYS A 154 -6.03 4.41 7.82
N TYR A 155 -6.72 4.33 6.69
CA TYR A 155 -6.31 5.00 5.45
C TYR A 155 -6.27 6.53 5.58
N ILE A 156 -7.25 7.11 6.28
CA ILE A 156 -7.29 8.56 6.54
C ILE A 156 -6.12 8.96 7.44
N ALA A 157 -5.90 8.20 8.52
CA ALA A 157 -4.80 8.45 9.45
C ALA A 157 -3.43 8.37 8.76
N LEU A 158 -3.23 7.38 7.89
CA LEU A 158 -2.02 7.25 7.09
C LEU A 158 -1.79 8.46 6.19
N ALA A 159 -2.79 8.86 5.40
CA ALA A 159 -2.69 9.99 4.49
C ALA A 159 -2.40 11.31 5.22
N CYS A 160 -3.19 11.61 6.26
CA CYS A 160 -3.06 12.83 7.05
C CYS A 160 -1.74 12.86 7.84
N GLY A 161 -1.35 11.74 8.45
CA GLY A 161 -0.09 11.60 9.18
C GLY A 161 1.12 11.82 8.28
N LEU A 162 1.11 11.23 7.09
CA LEU A 162 2.20 11.40 6.15
C LEU A 162 2.27 12.82 5.60
N LYS A 163 1.13 13.46 5.28
CA LYS A 163 1.11 14.88 4.91
C LYS A 163 1.70 15.77 6.01
N ALA A 164 1.34 15.52 7.28
CA ALA A 164 1.85 16.28 8.41
C ALA A 164 3.38 16.16 8.52
N PHE A 165 3.89 14.93 8.40
CA PHE A 165 5.31 14.64 8.41
C PHE A 165 6.05 15.36 7.28
N THR A 166 5.55 15.26 6.04
CA THR A 166 6.18 15.88 4.86
C THR A 166 6.17 17.40 4.95
N ASP A 167 5.05 18.02 5.33
CA ASP A 167 4.96 19.48 5.50
C ASP A 167 5.90 19.97 6.60
N TYR A 168 6.02 19.23 7.70
CA TYR A 168 6.94 19.54 8.79
C TYR A 168 8.41 19.48 8.36
N ALA A 169 8.80 18.42 7.64
CA ALA A 169 10.15 18.25 7.10
C ALA A 169 10.52 19.39 6.13
N ALA A 170 9.58 19.76 5.25
CA ALA A 170 9.78 20.85 4.29
C ALA A 170 10.00 22.21 4.97
N ARG A 171 9.24 22.53 6.04
CA ARG A 171 9.40 23.77 6.81
C ARG A 171 10.77 23.87 7.49
N ARG A 172 11.28 22.76 8.05
CA ARG A 172 12.60 22.74 8.70
C ARG A 172 13.75 22.90 7.71
N GLY A 173 13.67 22.25 6.54
CA GLY A 173 14.67 22.42 5.48
C GLY A 173 14.77 23.86 4.96
N GLY A 174 13.62 24.54 4.81
CA GLY A 174 13.58 25.95 4.40
C GLY A 174 14.21 26.91 5.43
N ASN A 175 13.91 26.72 6.71
CA ASN A 175 14.46 27.57 7.78
C ASN A 175 15.98 27.45 7.95
N GLN A 176 16.57 26.28 7.67
CA GLN A 176 18.03 26.07 7.75
C GLN A 176 18.79 26.76 6.61
N LEU A 177 18.16 26.93 5.44
CA LEU A 177 18.76 27.64 4.31
C LEU A 177 18.65 29.16 4.46
N ALA A 178 17.57 29.65 5.08
CA ALA A 178 17.38 31.08 5.35
C ALA A 178 18.29 31.63 6.47
N GLY A 179 18.69 30.80 7.44
CA GLY A 179 19.61 31.18 8.52
C GLY A 179 21.11 31.13 8.16
N ARG A 180 21.44 30.84 6.89
CA ARG A 180 22.82 30.77 6.37
C ARG A 180 23.15 31.91 5.37
N GLY A 181 22.22 32.86 5.20
CA GLY A 181 22.37 34.04 4.33
C GLY A 181 22.84 35.27 5.10
#